data_AF-A0A7S4KQL9-F1
#
_entry.id   AF-A0A7S4KQL9-F1
#
_cell.length_a   1.000
_cell.length_b   1.000
_cell.length_c   1.000
_cell.angle_alpha   90.00
_cell.angle_beta   90.00
_cell.angle_gamma   90.00
#
_symmetry.space_group_name_H-M   'P 1'
#
loop_
_entity.id
_entity.type
_entity.pdbx_description
1 polymer ?
#
loop_
_entity_poly.entity_id
_entity_poly.type
_entity_poly.pdbx_seq_one_letter_code
_entity_poly.pdbx_strand_id
1 'polypeptide(L)'
;PRPSPPPPASRVSPPPSPSKPPPPSSPPAVKFNVNSGPAMKNPGGTMSGKIKPESQVKEAETTTADPTSLFKQNELVVHSQHGIAKYLRVEYMSMQDEAPKPFMVLQFADGVLKESFTQQSMVTKYFASGVGYAAEEPKLDHLSRPEVWTKRKAKAKRTLKKLAHDVIKLQAVRKQNKREPYKMPGHKTDFD
;
A
#
# COMPACT_ATOMS: atom_id res chain seq x y z
N PRO A 1 77.45 8.24 -34.87
CA PRO A 1 76.70 8.58 -33.64
C PRO A 1 75.45 7.68 -33.48
N ARG A 2 75.52 6.73 -32.55
CA ARG A 2 74.45 5.76 -32.26
C ARG A 2 73.36 6.44 -31.42
N PRO A 3 72.06 6.23 -31.68
CA PRO A 3 71.01 6.80 -30.83
C PRO A 3 70.98 6.11 -29.46
N SER A 4 70.77 6.91 -28.42
CA SER A 4 70.68 6.51 -27.02
C SER A 4 69.42 5.67 -26.73
N PRO A 5 69.48 4.71 -25.77
CA PRO A 5 68.31 3.92 -25.40
C PRO A 5 67.27 4.75 -24.62
N PRO A 6 65.97 4.44 -24.75
CA PRO A 6 64.91 5.13 -24.01
C PRO A 6 64.94 4.77 -22.51
N PRO A 7 64.44 5.67 -21.64
CA PRO A 7 64.42 5.43 -20.19
C PRO A 7 63.41 4.35 -19.78
N PRO A 8 63.62 3.65 -18.65
CA PRO A 8 62.71 2.62 -18.18
C PRO A 8 61.37 3.19 -17.72
N ALA A 9 60.28 2.49 -18.07
CA ALA A 9 58.92 2.85 -17.71
C ALA A 9 58.72 2.85 -16.18
N SER A 10 58.20 3.97 -15.65
CA SER A 10 57.80 4.11 -14.26
C SER A 10 56.64 3.16 -13.91
N ARG A 11 56.88 2.27 -12.95
CA ARG A 11 55.90 1.31 -12.43
C ARG A 11 54.81 2.07 -11.65
N VAL A 12 53.62 2.19 -12.23
CA VAL A 12 52.45 2.78 -11.58
C VAL A 12 51.86 1.77 -10.60
N SER A 13 51.79 2.13 -9.32
CA SER A 13 51.14 1.34 -8.28
C SER A 13 49.62 1.30 -8.50
N PRO A 14 48.93 0.16 -8.26
CA PRO A 14 47.49 0.08 -8.38
C PRO A 14 46.78 0.91 -7.31
N PRO A 15 45.58 1.47 -7.59
CA PRO A 15 44.84 2.32 -6.65
C PRO A 15 44.27 1.50 -5.48
N PRO A 16 44.09 2.13 -4.28
CA PRO A 16 43.55 1.46 -3.12
C PRO A 16 42.06 1.11 -3.30
N SER A 17 41.67 -0.08 -2.85
CA SER A 17 40.30 -0.60 -2.89
C SER A 17 39.33 0.28 -2.07
N PRO A 18 38.09 0.51 -2.53
CA PRO A 18 37.11 1.32 -1.80
C PRO A 18 36.64 0.61 -0.51
N SER A 19 36.63 1.36 0.59
CA SER A 19 36.14 0.94 1.89
C SER A 19 34.64 0.62 1.85
N LYS A 20 34.27 -0.50 2.48
CA LYS A 20 32.88 -0.99 2.54
C LYS A 20 32.04 -0.09 3.48
N PRO A 21 30.81 0.32 3.12
CA PRO A 21 29.96 1.11 4.01
C PRO A 21 29.48 0.29 5.22
N PRO A 22 29.26 0.93 6.39
CA PRO A 22 28.82 0.23 7.60
C PRO A 22 27.38 -0.30 7.48
N PRO A 23 27.05 -1.43 8.13
CA PRO A 23 25.71 -2.00 8.09
C PRO A 23 24.70 -1.17 8.90
N PRO A 24 23.41 -1.13 8.51
CA PRO A 24 22.39 -0.44 9.28
C PRO A 24 22.10 -1.16 10.61
N SER A 25 21.90 -0.37 11.67
CA SER A 25 21.55 -0.81 13.02
C SER A 25 20.26 -1.64 13.02
N SER A 26 20.31 -2.85 13.58
CA SER A 26 19.14 -3.73 13.74
C SER A 26 18.06 -3.11 14.62
N PRO A 27 16.76 -3.29 14.29
CA PRO A 27 15.65 -2.93 15.17
C PRO A 27 15.57 -3.89 16.39
N PRO A 28 14.99 -3.45 17.52
CA PRO A 28 14.93 -4.24 18.75
C PRO A 28 14.05 -5.50 18.61
N ALA A 29 14.49 -6.60 19.22
CA ALA A 29 13.86 -7.90 19.18
C ALA A 29 12.48 -7.90 19.88
N VAL A 30 11.42 -8.18 19.12
CA VAL A 30 10.10 -8.52 19.66
C VAL A 30 10.10 -10.01 19.99
N LYS A 31 9.97 -10.34 21.28
CA LYS A 31 9.86 -11.73 21.76
C LYS A 31 8.48 -12.27 21.35
N PHE A 32 8.45 -13.14 20.35
CA PHE A 32 7.24 -13.89 19.97
C PHE A 32 7.10 -15.08 20.92
N ASN A 33 6.03 -15.10 21.73
CA ASN A 33 5.70 -16.25 22.56
C ASN A 33 5.05 -17.33 21.68
N VAL A 34 5.80 -18.40 21.37
CA VAL A 34 5.24 -19.62 20.76
C VAL A 34 4.62 -20.44 21.89
N ASN A 35 3.31 -20.34 22.04
CA ASN A 35 2.56 -21.38 22.73
C ASN A 35 2.57 -22.62 21.83
N SER A 36 3.33 -23.63 22.24
CA SER A 36 3.20 -25.01 21.75
C SER A 36 1.74 -25.47 21.86
N GLY A 37 1.11 -25.75 20.72
CA GLY A 37 -0.25 -26.28 20.68
C GLY A 37 -0.35 -27.67 21.33
N PRO A 38 -1.52 -28.02 21.91
CA PRO A 38 -1.65 -29.28 22.62
C PRO A 38 -1.76 -30.47 21.65
N ALA A 39 -1.10 -31.55 22.02
CA ALA A 39 -1.08 -32.83 21.33
C ALA A 39 -2.49 -33.42 21.19
N MET A 40 -2.83 -33.86 19.98
CA MET A 40 -4.06 -34.59 19.68
C MET A 40 -4.01 -35.99 20.29
N LYS A 41 -4.96 -36.29 21.20
CA LYS A 41 -5.27 -37.65 21.64
C LYS A 41 -6.79 -37.77 21.77
N ASN A 42 -7.44 -38.42 20.80
CA ASN A 42 -8.85 -38.80 20.92
C ASN A 42 -8.97 -39.98 21.88
N PRO A 43 -9.92 -39.91 22.82
CA PRO A 43 -10.93 -40.96 22.88
C PRO A 43 -12.34 -40.39 23.15
N GLY A 44 -13.34 -41.10 22.62
CA GLY A 44 -14.76 -40.74 22.70
C GLY A 44 -15.29 -40.59 24.13
N GLY A 45 -16.29 -39.72 24.25
CA GLY A 45 -17.01 -39.47 25.49
C GLY A 45 -18.06 -38.37 25.27
N THR A 46 -19.28 -38.78 24.94
CA THR A 46 -20.51 -38.01 25.11
C THR A 46 -20.60 -37.51 26.56
N MET A 47 -20.87 -36.20 26.78
CA MET A 47 -21.84 -35.70 27.77
C MET A 47 -21.95 -34.16 27.73
N SER A 48 -23.13 -33.69 27.33
CA SER A 48 -23.87 -32.50 27.79
C SER A 48 -23.12 -31.45 28.65
N GLY A 49 -22.90 -30.27 28.07
CA GLY A 49 -22.48 -29.05 28.77
C GLY A 49 -23.21 -27.83 28.22
N LYS A 50 -24.05 -27.20 29.04
CA LYS A 50 -24.84 -26.00 28.74
C LYS A 50 -23.94 -24.85 28.26
N ILE A 51 -24.21 -24.33 27.05
CA ILE A 51 -23.65 -23.09 26.55
C ILE A 51 -24.44 -21.92 27.17
N LYS A 52 -23.82 -21.17 28.09
CA LYS A 52 -24.28 -19.83 28.47
C LYS A 52 -23.86 -18.84 27.37
N PRO A 53 -24.75 -18.01 26.82
CA PRO A 53 -24.35 -16.94 25.92
C PRO A 53 -23.79 -15.79 26.75
N GLU A 54 -22.46 -15.66 26.81
CA GLU A 54 -21.81 -14.48 27.38
C GLU A 54 -21.81 -13.37 26.32
N SER A 55 -22.81 -12.52 26.48
CA SER A 55 -22.99 -11.22 25.86
C SER A 55 -21.81 -10.30 26.15
N GLN A 56 -20.92 -10.05 25.18
CA GLN A 56 -20.20 -8.79 25.03
C GLN A 56 -19.80 -8.60 23.55
N VAL A 57 -20.80 -8.38 22.68
CA VAL A 57 -20.54 -7.59 21.47
C VAL A 57 -20.39 -6.17 21.98
N LYS A 58 -19.16 -5.66 21.98
CA LYS A 58 -18.92 -4.23 22.11
C LYS A 58 -19.56 -3.59 20.90
N GLU A 59 -20.74 -3.04 21.11
CA GLU A 59 -21.38 -2.09 20.22
C GLU A 59 -20.35 -1.00 19.96
N ALA A 60 -19.75 -1.02 18.77
CA ALA A 60 -19.07 0.14 18.27
C ALA A 60 -20.15 1.23 18.19
N GLU A 61 -20.04 2.21 19.09
CA GLU A 61 -20.81 3.43 19.02
C GLU A 61 -20.76 3.93 17.59
N THR A 62 -21.89 3.81 16.89
CA THR A 62 -22.09 4.46 15.61
C THR A 62 -22.18 5.94 15.95
N THR A 63 -21.04 6.61 16.03
CA THR A 63 -21.01 8.06 15.96
C THR A 63 -21.82 8.42 14.73
N THR A 64 -22.96 9.06 14.93
CA THR A 64 -23.78 9.69 13.90
C THR A 64 -22.87 10.67 13.18
N ALA A 65 -22.12 10.17 12.20
CA ALA A 65 -21.13 10.96 11.49
C ALA A 65 -21.91 11.90 10.59
N ASP A 66 -21.85 13.19 10.88
CA ASP A 66 -22.44 14.21 10.04
C ASP A 66 -21.98 14.00 8.60
N PRO A 67 -22.89 14.01 7.62
CA PRO A 67 -22.58 13.65 6.23
C PRO A 67 -21.52 14.57 5.59
N THR A 68 -21.33 15.75 6.16
CA THR A 68 -20.37 16.78 5.72
C THR A 68 -18.97 16.60 6.30
N SER A 69 -18.79 15.78 7.34
CA SER A 69 -17.50 15.68 8.06
C SER A 69 -16.41 14.96 7.27
N LEU A 70 -16.78 14.16 6.26
CA LEU A 70 -15.87 13.26 5.56
C LEU A 70 -15.12 13.90 4.39
N PHE A 71 -15.67 14.96 3.79
CA PHE A 71 -15.10 15.61 2.60
C PHE A 71 -15.06 17.13 2.76
N LYS A 72 -13.89 17.73 2.49
CA LYS A 72 -13.75 19.19 2.48
C LYS A 72 -14.19 19.74 1.12
N GLN A 73 -14.83 20.90 1.12
CA GLN A 73 -15.16 21.59 -0.13
C GLN A 73 -13.91 21.78 -0.98
N ASN A 74 -14.06 21.57 -2.30
CA ASN A 74 -12.99 21.62 -3.30
C ASN A 74 -11.91 20.52 -3.19
N GLU A 75 -12.15 19.47 -2.43
CA GLU A 75 -11.23 18.33 -2.32
C GLU A 75 -11.36 17.35 -3.49
N LEU A 76 -10.24 16.71 -3.86
CA LEU A 76 -10.22 15.68 -4.88
C LEU A 76 -10.78 14.36 -4.34
N VAL A 77 -11.66 13.75 -5.12
CA VAL A 77 -12.32 12.49 -4.81
C VAL A 77 -12.28 11.58 -6.02
N VAL A 78 -12.39 10.28 -5.80
CA VAL A 78 -12.44 9.24 -6.81
C VAL A 78 -13.80 8.60 -6.75
N HIS A 79 -14.57 8.73 -7.84
CA HIS A 79 -15.75 7.93 -8.07
C HIS A 79 -15.36 6.59 -8.69
N SER A 80 -15.91 5.48 -8.19
CA SER A 80 -15.56 4.14 -8.65
C SER A 80 -15.80 3.95 -10.15
N GLN A 81 -16.86 4.50 -10.73
CA GLN A 81 -17.19 4.27 -12.15
C GLN A 81 -16.61 5.33 -13.10
N HIS A 82 -16.52 6.59 -12.65
CA HIS A 82 -16.21 7.73 -13.53
C HIS A 82 -14.78 8.25 -13.39
N GLY A 83 -14.14 7.99 -12.25
CA GLY A 83 -12.76 8.41 -11.99
C GLY A 83 -12.67 9.64 -11.10
N ILE A 84 -11.68 10.48 -11.36
CA ILE A 84 -11.31 11.60 -10.49
C ILE A 84 -12.27 12.77 -10.68
N ALA A 85 -12.84 13.26 -9.57
CA ALA A 85 -13.75 14.39 -9.49
C ALA A 85 -13.33 15.33 -8.36
N LYS A 86 -13.95 16.50 -8.29
CA LYS A 86 -13.80 17.47 -7.20
C LYS A 86 -15.10 17.57 -6.42
N TYR A 87 -15.05 17.37 -5.11
CA TYR A 87 -16.21 17.51 -4.25
C TYR A 87 -16.54 19.00 -4.05
N LEU A 88 -17.79 19.39 -4.30
CA LEU A 88 -18.24 20.77 -4.12
C LEU A 88 -18.93 20.96 -2.77
N ARG A 89 -20.05 20.28 -2.55
CA ARG A 89 -20.90 20.46 -1.36
C ARG A 89 -21.94 19.35 -1.23
N VAL A 90 -22.62 19.31 -0.09
CA VAL A 90 -23.89 18.58 0.09
C VAL A 90 -25.05 19.51 -0.25
N GLU A 91 -26.03 19.00 -1.00
CA GLU A 91 -27.28 19.66 -1.35
C GLU A 91 -28.44 18.78 -0.86
N TYR A 92 -29.40 19.36 -0.15
CA TYR A 92 -30.59 18.64 0.28
C TYR A 92 -31.66 18.79 -0.78
N MET A 93 -32.17 17.67 -1.30
CA MET A 93 -33.22 17.66 -2.30
C MET A 93 -34.45 16.98 -1.72
N SER A 94 -35.59 17.67 -1.73
CA SER A 94 -36.90 17.08 -1.44
C SER A 94 -37.37 16.32 -2.67
N MET A 95 -37.54 15.00 -2.54
CA MET A 95 -38.33 14.22 -3.49
C MET A 95 -39.78 14.22 -3.02
N GLN A 96 -40.70 14.14 -3.97
CA GLN A 96 -42.14 14.26 -3.75
C GLN A 96 -42.60 13.33 -2.61
N ASP A 97 -43.19 13.92 -1.58
CA ASP A 97 -43.72 13.30 -0.35
C ASP A 97 -42.70 12.68 0.63
N GLU A 98 -41.40 12.96 0.48
CA GLU A 98 -40.36 12.44 1.38
C GLU A 98 -39.50 13.54 2.03
N ALA A 99 -38.92 13.24 3.20
CA ALA A 99 -37.99 14.12 3.89
C ALA A 99 -36.79 14.49 2.99
N PRO A 100 -36.24 15.71 3.11
CA PRO A 100 -35.13 16.16 2.28
C PRO A 100 -33.93 15.23 2.44
N LYS A 101 -33.52 14.59 1.33
CA LYS A 101 -32.40 13.66 1.30
C LYS A 101 -31.10 14.39 0.96
N PRO A 102 -29.98 14.06 1.62
CA PRO A 102 -28.68 14.63 1.29
C PRO A 102 -28.13 14.03 -0.01
N PHE A 103 -27.73 14.90 -0.93
CA PHE A 103 -27.01 14.57 -2.15
C PHE A 103 -25.63 15.23 -2.12
N MET A 104 -24.61 14.50 -2.51
CA MET A 104 -23.27 15.01 -2.71
C MET A 104 -23.11 15.48 -4.15
N VAL A 105 -22.58 16.70 -4.31
CA VAL A 105 -22.36 17.34 -5.60
C VAL A 105 -20.89 17.21 -5.98
N LEU A 106 -20.62 16.48 -7.06
CA LEU A 106 -19.28 16.23 -7.59
C LEU A 106 -19.08 16.92 -8.94
N GLN A 107 -17.98 17.66 -9.07
CA GLN A 107 -17.57 18.31 -10.32
C GLN A 107 -16.59 17.42 -11.09
N PHE A 108 -16.95 17.12 -12.33
CA PHE A 108 -16.10 16.49 -13.34
C PHE A 108 -15.63 17.53 -14.37
N ALA A 109 -14.81 17.12 -15.33
CA ALA A 109 -14.30 18.01 -16.38
C ALA A 109 -15.39 18.55 -17.32
N ASP A 110 -16.43 17.75 -17.58
CA ASP A 110 -17.52 18.03 -18.52
C ASP A 110 -18.84 18.44 -17.86
N GLY A 111 -18.99 18.22 -16.54
CA GLY A 111 -20.24 18.53 -15.85
C GLY A 111 -20.25 18.19 -14.37
N VAL A 112 -21.43 18.17 -13.78
CA VAL A 112 -21.67 17.91 -12.36
C VAL A 112 -22.52 16.65 -12.19
N LEU A 113 -22.12 15.79 -11.27
CA LEU A 113 -22.88 14.60 -10.87
C LEU A 113 -23.42 14.79 -9.45
N LYS A 114 -24.73 14.57 -9.28
CA LYS A 114 -25.37 14.55 -7.96
C LYS A 114 -25.53 13.09 -7.53
N GLU A 115 -24.81 12.69 -6.50
CA GLU A 115 -24.87 11.34 -5.95
C GLU A 115 -25.63 11.33 -4.62
N SER A 116 -26.49 10.33 -4.42
CA SER A 116 -27.18 10.16 -3.13
C SER A 116 -26.19 9.72 -2.06
N PHE A 117 -26.37 10.17 -0.82
CA PHE A 117 -25.54 9.76 0.31
C PHE A 117 -25.59 8.23 0.56
N THR A 118 -26.67 7.56 0.17
CA THR A 118 -26.75 6.08 0.19
C THR A 118 -25.70 5.43 -0.73
N GLN A 119 -25.31 6.10 -1.81
CA GLN A 119 -24.30 5.64 -2.78
C GLN A 119 -22.89 6.20 -2.50
N GLN A 120 -22.68 6.89 -1.36
CA GLN A 120 -21.39 7.48 -1.00
C GLN A 120 -20.25 6.46 -0.92
N SER A 121 -20.55 5.18 -0.69
CA SER A 121 -19.55 4.10 -0.68
C SER A 121 -18.77 3.96 -2.00
N MET A 122 -19.31 4.47 -3.11
CA MET A 122 -18.63 4.49 -4.40
C MET A 122 -17.62 5.64 -4.54
N VAL A 123 -17.63 6.59 -3.61
CA VAL A 123 -16.75 7.76 -3.58
C VAL A 123 -15.72 7.60 -2.49
N THR A 124 -14.45 7.73 -2.86
CA THR A 124 -13.34 7.68 -1.92
C THR A 124 -12.51 8.94 -2.07
N LYS A 125 -11.98 9.47 -0.97
CA LYS A 125 -11.02 10.57 -1.02
C LYS A 125 -9.83 10.21 -1.91
N TYR A 126 -9.42 11.13 -2.78
CA TYR A 126 -8.22 10.94 -3.58
C TYR A 126 -6.99 11.13 -2.69
N PHE A 127 -6.13 10.11 -2.65
CA PHE A 127 -4.83 10.20 -2.00
C PHE A 127 -3.79 10.52 -3.08
N ALA A 128 -3.25 11.74 -3.03
CA ALA A 128 -2.18 12.15 -3.91
C ALA A 128 -0.95 11.27 -3.66
N SER A 129 -0.70 10.32 -4.57
CA SER A 129 0.49 9.47 -4.54
C SER A 129 1.61 10.14 -5.31
N GLY A 130 2.11 11.25 -4.75
CA GLY A 130 3.28 11.96 -5.25
C GLY A 130 4.33 12.05 -4.15
N VAL A 131 5.44 11.33 -4.28
CA VAL A 131 6.63 11.54 -3.45
C VAL A 131 7.60 12.38 -4.29
N GLY A 132 7.73 13.68 -3.97
CA GLY A 132 8.71 14.60 -4.57
C GLY A 132 8.14 15.75 -5.41
N TYR A 133 9.04 16.51 -6.04
CA TYR A 133 8.86 17.80 -6.76
C TYR A 133 7.86 17.83 -7.94
N ALA A 134 7.17 16.73 -8.23
CA ALA A 134 6.19 16.62 -9.31
C ALA A 134 4.80 16.26 -8.74
N ALA A 135 4.36 16.99 -7.71
CA ALA A 135 2.97 16.99 -7.27
C ALA A 135 2.11 17.74 -8.30
N GLU A 136 2.02 17.20 -9.52
CA GLU A 136 1.08 17.71 -10.51
C GLU A 136 -0.34 17.36 -10.03
N GLU A 137 -1.20 18.37 -9.91
CA GLU A 137 -2.60 18.14 -9.55
C GLU A 137 -3.23 17.26 -10.63
N PRO A 138 -3.86 16.12 -10.24
CA PRO A 138 -4.47 15.24 -11.21
C PRO A 138 -5.61 15.94 -11.93
N LYS A 139 -5.64 15.78 -13.25
CA LYS A 139 -6.73 16.31 -14.09
C LYS A 139 -8.05 15.61 -13.76
N LEU A 140 -9.13 16.37 -13.76
CA LEU A 140 -10.49 15.85 -13.60
C LEU A 140 -10.86 14.96 -14.79
N ASP A 141 -11.58 13.88 -14.48
CA ASP A 141 -12.08 12.95 -15.48
C ASP A 141 -13.41 13.43 -16.07
N HIS A 142 -13.79 12.86 -17.23
CA HIS A 142 -15.03 13.18 -17.91
C HIS A 142 -16.11 12.16 -17.52
N LEU A 143 -17.30 12.65 -17.16
CA LEU A 143 -18.47 11.85 -16.86
C LEU A 143 -18.95 11.05 -18.09
N SER A 144 -18.91 11.69 -19.26
CA SER A 144 -19.36 11.13 -20.54
C SER A 144 -18.48 9.98 -21.06
N ARG A 145 -17.26 9.81 -20.53
CA ARG A 145 -16.26 8.84 -21.03
C ARG A 145 -15.78 7.89 -19.93
N PRO A 146 -16.66 7.04 -19.36
CA PRO A 146 -16.27 6.08 -18.32
C PRO A 146 -15.23 5.05 -18.81
N GLU A 147 -15.18 4.78 -20.11
CA GLU A 147 -14.23 3.83 -20.71
C GLU A 147 -12.76 4.24 -20.51
N VAL A 148 -12.46 5.53 -20.43
CA VAL A 148 -11.07 6.00 -20.21
C VAL A 148 -10.60 5.62 -18.81
N TRP A 149 -11.49 5.67 -17.83
CA TRP A 149 -11.21 5.27 -16.45
C TRP A 149 -11.07 3.75 -16.32
N THR A 150 -11.95 2.98 -16.96
CA THR A 150 -11.86 1.52 -16.95
C THR A 150 -10.55 1.04 -17.62
N LYS A 151 -10.13 1.67 -18.72
CA LYS A 151 -8.82 1.43 -19.37
C LYS A 151 -7.65 1.73 -18.43
N ARG A 152 -7.68 2.86 -17.70
CA ARG A 152 -6.67 3.21 -16.69
C ARG A 152 -6.61 2.17 -15.56
N LYS A 153 -7.76 1.77 -15.02
CA LYS A 153 -7.85 0.68 -14.03
C LYS A 153 -7.26 -0.64 -14.56
N ALA A 154 -7.58 -1.01 -15.80
CA ALA A 154 -7.05 -2.22 -16.42
C ALA A 154 -5.52 -2.15 -16.58
N LYS A 155 -4.97 -1.01 -17.01
CA LYS A 155 -3.53 -0.78 -17.11
C LYS A 155 -2.85 -0.91 -15.73
N ALA A 156 -3.41 -0.27 -14.70
CA ALA A 156 -2.90 -0.35 -13.33
C ALA A 156 -2.93 -1.79 -12.77
N LYS A 157 -3.98 -2.56 -13.05
CA LYS A 157 -4.06 -3.98 -12.67
C LYS A 157 -2.97 -4.82 -13.36
N ARG A 158 -2.69 -4.54 -14.64
CA ARG A 158 -1.63 -5.24 -15.39
C ARG A 158 -0.25 -4.94 -14.82
N THR A 159 0.05 -3.68 -14.52
CA THR A 159 1.34 -3.29 -13.93
C THR A 159 1.51 -3.87 -12.52
N LEU A 160 0.44 -3.89 -11.72
CA LEU A 160 0.44 -4.50 -10.39
C LEU A 160 0.76 -6.01 -10.46
N LYS A 161 0.11 -6.74 -11.37
CA LYS A 161 0.37 -8.18 -11.58
C LYS A 161 1.82 -8.43 -11.99
N LYS A 162 2.36 -7.62 -12.90
CA LYS A 162 3.76 -7.72 -13.33
C LYS A 162 4.72 -7.52 -12.15
N LEU A 163 4.50 -6.46 -11.36
CA LEU A 163 5.32 -6.17 -10.18
C LEU A 163 5.24 -7.30 -9.16
N ALA A 164 4.05 -7.83 -8.86
CA ALA A 164 3.89 -8.94 -7.93
C ALA A 164 4.67 -10.19 -8.41
N HIS A 165 4.58 -10.51 -9.70
CA HIS A 165 5.34 -11.61 -10.29
C HIS A 165 6.85 -11.39 -10.17
N ASP A 166 7.33 -10.19 -10.46
CA ASP A 166 8.75 -9.84 -10.38
C ASP A 166 9.27 -9.92 -8.93
N VAL A 167 8.48 -9.49 -7.95
CA VAL A 167 8.81 -9.63 -6.52
C VAL A 167 8.89 -11.10 -6.13
N ILE A 168 7.93 -11.93 -6.53
CA ILE A 168 7.93 -13.37 -6.24
C ILE A 168 9.16 -14.05 -6.86
N LYS A 169 9.47 -13.74 -8.13
CA LYS A 169 10.66 -14.26 -8.82
C LYS A 169 11.95 -13.86 -8.11
N LEU A 170 12.08 -12.60 -7.72
CA LEU A 170 13.23 -12.11 -6.96
C LEU A 170 13.38 -12.86 -5.64
N GLN A 171 12.28 -13.10 -4.92
CA GLN A 171 12.31 -13.83 -3.66
C GLN A 171 12.66 -15.31 -3.86
N ALA A 172 12.23 -15.95 -4.95
CA ALA A 172 12.62 -17.31 -5.29
C ALA A 172 14.14 -17.41 -5.51
N VAL A 173 14.72 -16.48 -6.28
CA VAL A 173 16.17 -16.39 -6.51
C VAL A 173 16.92 -16.16 -5.19
N ARG A 174 16.43 -15.25 -4.34
CA ARG A 174 17.02 -14.99 -3.01
C ARG A 174 16.99 -16.21 -2.10
N LYS A 175 15.96 -17.07 -2.20
CA LYS A 175 15.88 -18.31 -1.42
C LYS A 175 16.83 -19.39 -1.93
N GLN A 176 17.06 -19.47 -3.25
CA GLN A 176 18.01 -20.42 -3.84
C GLN A 176 19.46 -20.03 -3.56
N ASN A 177 19.76 -18.74 -3.56
CA ASN A 177 21.11 -18.24 -3.30
C ASN A 177 21.40 -18.21 -1.80
N LYS A 178 22.03 -19.26 -1.29
CA LYS A 178 22.54 -19.30 0.07
C LYS A 178 23.87 -18.53 0.12
N ARG A 179 23.99 -17.59 1.04
CA ARG A 179 25.27 -16.93 1.37
C ARG A 179 25.77 -17.43 2.70
N GLU A 180 27.09 -17.43 2.88
CA GLU A 180 27.64 -17.63 4.21
C GLU A 180 27.14 -16.52 5.16
N PRO A 181 26.71 -16.87 6.39
CA PRO A 181 26.37 -15.89 7.40
C PRO A 181 27.53 -14.92 7.62
N TYR A 182 27.20 -13.67 7.94
CA TYR A 182 28.22 -12.67 8.25
C TYR A 182 29.01 -13.12 9.49
N LYS A 183 30.34 -13.26 9.38
CA LYS A 183 31.21 -13.56 10.52
C LYS A 183 31.21 -12.36 11.45
N MET A 184 30.61 -12.52 12.63
CA MET A 184 30.65 -11.52 13.69
C MET A 184 32.01 -11.61 14.40
N PRO A 185 32.70 -10.49 14.68
CA PRO A 185 33.93 -10.53 15.45
C PRO A 185 33.66 -11.15 16.83
N GLY A 186 34.39 -12.22 17.17
CA GLY A 186 34.31 -12.91 18.47
C GLY A 186 33.48 -14.19 18.53
N HIS A 187 32.79 -14.60 17.47
CA HIS A 187 32.02 -15.86 17.44
C HIS A 187 32.82 -16.98 16.76
N LYS A 188 33.36 -17.93 17.55
CA LYS A 188 33.98 -19.15 17.01
C LYS A 188 32.89 -20.07 16.48
N THR A 189 32.99 -20.48 15.21
CA THR A 189 32.13 -21.53 14.63
C THR A 189 32.86 -22.86 14.68
N ASP A 190 32.15 -23.97 14.81
CA ASP A 190 32.69 -25.34 14.99
C ASP A 190 33.53 -25.89 13.81
N PHE A 191 33.93 -25.04 12.87
CA PHE A 191 34.67 -25.36 11.64
C PHE A 191 36.08 -24.74 11.58
N ASP A 192 36.63 -24.29 12.72
CA ASP A 192 38.03 -23.87 12.88
C ASP A 192 38.85 -24.93 13.62
#